data_AF-X1UDA3-F1
#
_entry.id   AF-X1UDA3-F1
#
_cell.length_a   1.000
_cell.length_b   1.000
_cell.length_c   1.000
_cell.angle_alpha   90.00
_cell.angle_beta   90.00
_cell.angle_gamma   90.00
#
_symmetry.space_group_name_H-M   'P 1'
#
loop_
_entity.id
_entity.type
_entity.pdbx_description
1 polymer ?
#
loop_
_entity_poly.entity_id
_entity_poly.type
_entity_poly.pdbx_seq_one_letter_code
_entity_poly.pdbx_strand_id
1 'polypeptide(L)' 'AYLSQFGININILNSIGECYYRLGNIEEALIAWEKSLELNPKQENVKKLVDSLKQKK' A
#
# COMPACT_ATOMS: atom_id res chain seq x y z
N ALA A 1 13.02 13.88 13.74
CA ALA A 1 13.20 13.55 12.32
C ALA A 1 12.81 12.10 11.95
N TYR A 2 12.49 11.21 12.90
CA TYR A 2 12.13 9.81 12.60
C TYR A 2 10.74 9.64 11.97
N LEU A 3 9.73 10.36 12.48
CA LEU A 3 8.34 10.27 12.00
C LEU A 3 8.19 10.70 10.53
N SER A 4 8.95 11.70 10.09
CA SER A 4 8.92 12.21 8.72
C SER A 4 9.44 11.17 7.73
N GLN A 5 10.54 10.47 8.06
CA GLN A 5 11.14 9.48 7.16
C GLN A 5 10.24 8.27 6.93
N PHE A 6 9.57 7.78 7.98
CA PHE A 6 8.56 6.72 7.85
C PHE A 6 7.34 7.20 7.06
N GLY A 7 6.82 8.39 7.34
CA GLY A 7 5.69 8.96 6.59
C GLY A 7 5.99 9.13 5.10
N ILE A 8 7.21 9.55 4.75
CA ILE A 8 7.64 9.67 3.35
C ILE A 8 7.71 8.29 2.69
N ASN A 9 8.26 7.28 3.35
CA ASN A 9 8.35 5.92 2.79
C ASN A 9 6.96 5.29 2.61
N ILE A 10 6.06 5.48 3.57
CA ILE A 10 4.65 5.04 3.51
C ILE A 10 3.93 5.65 2.29
N ASN A 11 4.04 6.97 2.10
CA ASN A 11 3.38 7.65 0.99
C ASN A 11 3.92 7.18 -0.35
N ILE A 12 5.24 6.97 -0.46
CA ILE A 12 5.87 6.44 -1.68
C ILE A 12 5.37 5.03 -1.98
N LEU A 13 5.32 4.14 -0.98
CA LEU A 13 4.81 2.78 -1.15
C LEU A 13 3.34 2.78 -1.57
N ASN A 14 2.52 3.67 -1.00
CA ASN A 14 1.12 3.82 -1.38
C ASN A 14 0.96 4.28 -2.83
N SER A 15 1.74 5.28 -3.27
CA SER A 15 1.73 5.76 -4.64
C SER A 15 2.22 4.69 -5.63
N ILE A 16 3.25 3.92 -5.27
CA ILE A 16 3.72 2.79 -6.09
C ILE A 16 2.61 1.74 -6.26
N GLY A 17 1.92 1.38 -5.17
CA GLY A 17 0.80 0.46 -5.23
C GLY A 17 -0.32 0.96 -6.12
N GLU A 18 -0.66 2.25 -6.03
CA GLU A 18 -1.64 2.88 -6.92
C GLU A 18 -1.22 2.85 -8.39
N CYS A 19 0.06 3.13 -8.68
CA CYS A 19 0.59 3.05 -10.04
C CYS A 19 0.46 1.64 -10.61
N TYR A 20 0.91 0.61 -9.88
CA TYR A 20 0.79 -0.78 -10.33
C TYR A 20 -0.68 -1.19 -10.53
N TYR A 21 -1.56 -0.79 -9.62
CA TYR A 21 -2.99 -1.08 -9.73
C TYR A 21 -3.60 -0.49 -10.99
N ARG A 22 -3.27 0.78 -11.31
CA ARG A 22 -3.72 1.45 -12.54
C ARG A 22 -3.18 0.81 -13.81
N LEU A 23 -2.02 0.16 -13.73
CA LEU A 23 -1.44 -0.62 -14.83
C LEU A 23 -2.04 -2.02 -14.96
N GLY A 24 -2.92 -2.45 -14.05
CA GLY A 24 -3.48 -3.80 -14.02
C GLY A 24 -2.58 -4.84 -13.34
N ASN A 25 -1.44 -4.42 -12.81
CA ASN A 25 -0.47 -5.26 -12.11
C ASN A 25 -0.90 -5.42 -10.64
N ILE A 26 -1.92 -6.25 -10.42
CA ILE A 26 -2.58 -6.35 -9.11
C ILE A 26 -1.67 -6.97 -8.04
N GLU A 27 -0.81 -7.91 -8.40
CA GLU A 27 0.07 -8.59 -7.44
C GLU A 27 1.14 -7.63 -6.90
N GLU A 28 1.76 -6.84 -7.77
CA GLU A 28 2.74 -5.83 -7.41
C GLU A 28 2.12 -4.68 -6.61
N ALA A 29 0.88 -4.32 -6.93
CA ALA A 29 0.12 -3.34 -6.17
C ALA A 29 -0.10 -3.81 -4.72
N LEU A 30 -0.51 -5.08 -4.54
CA LEU A 30 -0.69 -5.70 -3.24
C LEU A 30 0.63 -5.71 -2.44
N ILE A 31 1.74 -6.10 -3.05
CA ILE A 31 3.06 -6.13 -2.39
C ILE A 31 3.46 -4.74 -1.86
N ALA A 32 3.24 -3.68 -2.66
CA ALA A 32 3.58 -2.32 -2.26
C ALA A 32 2.72 -1.83 -1.08
N TRP A 33 1.41 -2.09 -1.12
CA TRP A 33 0.49 -1.72 -0.04
C TRP A 33 0.68 -2.54 1.23
N GLU A 34 1.02 -3.83 1.12
CA GLU A 34 1.35 -4.68 2.27
C GLU A 34 2.59 -4.17 3.00
N LYS A 35 3.66 -3.84 2.26
CA LYS A 35 4.86 -3.21 2.85
C LYS A 35 4.54 -1.87 3.52
N SER A 36 3.65 -1.08 2.93
CA SER A 36 3.19 0.16 3.56
C SER A 36 2.47 -0.12 4.90
N LEU A 37 1.61 -1.14 4.94
CA LEU A 37 0.90 -1.56 6.15
C LEU A 37 1.81 -2.16 7.22
N GLU A 38 2.90 -2.83 6.86
CA GLU A 38 3.94 -3.27 7.80
C GLU A 38 4.60 -2.08 8.51
N LEU A 39 4.84 -0.98 7.79
CA LEU A 39 5.41 0.25 8.36
C LEU A 39 4.39 1.03 9.20
N ASN A 40 3.13 1.05 8.77
CA ASN A 40 2.05 1.67 9.52
C ASN A 40 0.72 0.91 9.32
N PRO A 41 0.31 0.10 10.30
CA PRO A 41 -0.92 -0.70 10.19
C PRO A 41 -2.21 0.12 10.38
N LYS A 42 -2.11 1.41 10.74
CA LYS A 42 -3.27 2.28 10.97
C LYS A 42 -3.83 2.91 9.70
N GLN A 43 -3.36 2.49 8.53
CA GLN A 43 -3.84 2.98 7.23
C GLN A 43 -5.14 2.27 6.83
N GLU A 44 -6.26 2.66 7.43
CA GLU A 44 -7.55 1.99 7.24
C GLU A 44 -7.97 1.89 5.77
N ASN A 45 -7.72 2.93 4.97
CA ASN A 45 -8.06 2.94 3.55
C ASN A 45 -7.25 1.90 2.75
N VAL A 46 -5.94 1.84 3.00
CA VAL A 46 -5.04 0.89 2.33
C VAL A 46 -5.38 -0.54 2.76
N LYS A 47 -5.69 -0.74 4.05
CA LYS A 47 -6.12 -2.05 4.57
C LYS A 47 -7.39 -2.55 3.89
N LYS A 48 -8.44 -1.72 3.85
CA LYS A 48 -9.71 -2.05 3.17
C LYS A 48 -9.49 -2.36 1.69
N LEU A 49 -8.63 -1.60 1.03
CA LEU A 49 -8.28 -1.82 -0.37
C LEU A 49 -7.62 -3.19 -0.58
N VAL A 50 -6.57 -3.50 0.18
CA VAL A 50 -5.88 -4.80 0.13
C VAL A 50 -6.84 -5.96 0.41
N ASP A 51 -7.68 -5.84 1.44
CA ASP A 51 -8.66 -6.87 1.80
C ASP A 51 -9.67 -7.10 0.66
N SER A 52 -10.14 -6.03 0.02
CA SER A 52 -11.09 -6.11 -1.10
C SER A 52 -10.48 -6.78 -2.35
N LEU A 53 -9.19 -6.57 -2.59
CA LEU A 53 -8.48 -7.14 -3.74
C LEU A 53 -8.15 -8.60 -3.52
N LYS A 54 -7.80 -9.00 -2.28
CA LYS A 54 -7.58 -10.40 -1.91
C LYS A 54 -8.86 -11.24 -2.01
N GLN A 55 -10.01 -10.68 -1.68
CA GLN A 55 -11.31 -11.37 -1.78
C GLN A 55 -11.79 -11.56 -3.23
N LYS A 56 -11.23 -10.79 -4.18
CA LYS A 56 -11.57 -10.86 -5.61
C LYS A 56 -10.71 -11.85 -6.40
N LYS A 57 -9.69 -12.45 -5.77
CA LYS A 57 -8.82 -13.48 -6.35
C LYS A 57 -9.48 -14.85 -6.25
#